data_AF-A0A2R6GPG6-F1
#
_entry.id   AF-A0A2R6GPG6-F1
#
_cell.length_a   1.000
_cell.length_b   1.000
_cell.length_c   1.000
_cell.angle_alpha   90.00
_cell.angle_beta   90.00
_cell.angle_gamma   90.00
#
_symmetry.space_group_name_H-M   'P 1'
#
loop_
_entity.id
_entity.type
_entity.pdbx_description
1 polymer ?
#
loop_
_entity_poly.entity_id
_entity_poly.type
_entity_poly.pdbx_seq_one_letter_code
_entity_poly.pdbx_strand_id
1 'polypeptide(L)'
;MDPIVPLQLGGGAVVTIVGLLLLGLVVLTLWSAVEIVDAYEKKALTVFGEYRGLLEPGINFIPPFVSRTYTFDMRTQTIDVPRQEAITRDNSPVTADAVVYIRVMDARRAFLEVDDYKRAVSNLAQTTLRAVLGDMELDDTLNKRQEINARIRKELDEPTDEWGVRVESVEVREVNPSKDVQQAMEQQTSAERRRRAMILEAQGERRSAIEQAQGDKQSNIIRAQGEKQSQILEAQGDAISTVLRAKSAESMGERAVIDKGMETLESIGQGESTTFVLPQELSSLVGRYGKHLTGSDVAVEDGTLESLEFDEETAEMLGLNDIEEILGQIDEEADIDVEEMEKEAEAIKEGDVGGDIKDPDDIIGESDADLETETE
;
A
#
# COMPACT_ATOMS: atom_id res chain seq x y z
N MET A 1 -17.45 -6.35 -110.88
CA MET A 1 -16.30 -7.27 -110.79
C MET A 1 -15.12 -6.43 -110.34
N ASP A 2 -15.03 -6.18 -109.04
CA ASP A 2 -13.93 -5.42 -108.45
C ASP A 2 -12.81 -6.40 -108.09
N PRO A 3 -11.57 -6.18 -108.56
CA PRO A 3 -10.49 -7.11 -108.32
C PRO A 3 -10.04 -7.00 -106.86
N ILE A 4 -10.03 -8.16 -106.21
CA ILE A 4 -9.45 -8.40 -104.90
C ILE A 4 -7.98 -7.97 -104.95
N VAL A 5 -7.64 -6.89 -104.26
CA VAL A 5 -6.27 -6.42 -104.08
C VAL A 5 -5.52 -7.49 -103.27
N PRO A 6 -4.49 -8.15 -103.81
CA PRO A 6 -3.72 -9.10 -103.06
C PRO A 6 -2.87 -8.33 -102.04
N LEU A 7 -3.05 -8.65 -100.77
CA LEU A 7 -2.19 -8.18 -99.68
C LEU A 7 -0.78 -8.76 -99.89
N GLN A 8 0.03 -8.13 -100.74
CA GLN A 8 1.46 -8.38 -100.82
C GLN A 8 2.08 -7.89 -99.51
N LEU A 9 2.25 -8.80 -98.55
CA LEU A 9 3.22 -8.66 -97.46
C LEU A 9 4.62 -8.58 -98.10
N GLY A 10 5.01 -7.37 -98.51
CA GLY A 10 6.35 -7.10 -99.03
C GLY A 10 7.41 -7.51 -98.00
N GLY A 11 8.58 -7.96 -98.46
CA GLY A 11 9.68 -8.38 -97.56
C GLY A 11 10.05 -7.33 -96.50
N GLY A 12 9.75 -6.04 -96.72
CA GLY A 12 9.87 -4.99 -95.71
C GLY A 12 8.92 -5.14 -94.52
N ALA A 13 7.68 -5.62 -94.72
CA ALA A 13 6.72 -5.88 -93.64
C ALA A 13 7.15 -7.09 -92.79
N VAL A 14 7.77 -8.10 -93.42
CA VAL A 14 8.32 -9.25 -92.69
C VAL A 14 9.53 -8.83 -91.85
N VAL A 15 10.41 -7.99 -92.40
CA VAL A 15 11.57 -7.45 -91.66
C VAL A 15 11.14 -6.56 -90.50
N THR A 16 10.10 -5.73 -90.65
CA THR A 16 9.59 -4.90 -89.55
C THR A 16 8.91 -5.73 -88.45
N ILE A 17 8.15 -6.77 -88.81
CA ILE A 17 7.52 -7.68 -87.83
C ILE A 17 8.59 -8.47 -87.06
N VAL A 18 9.60 -9.02 -87.75
CA VAL A 18 10.71 -9.74 -87.12
C VAL A 18 11.53 -8.80 -86.23
N GLY A 19 11.77 -7.57 -86.68
CA GLY A 19 12.46 -6.54 -85.88
C GLY A 19 11.70 -6.18 -84.62
N LEU A 20 10.37 -6.01 -84.70
CA LEU A 20 9.51 -5.76 -83.53
C LEU A 20 9.47 -6.95 -82.57
N LEU A 21 9.45 -8.19 -83.07
CA LEU A 21 9.52 -9.40 -82.25
C LEU A 21 10.86 -9.53 -81.52
N LEU A 22 11.98 -9.28 -82.20
CA LEU A 22 13.30 -9.29 -81.57
C LEU A 22 13.44 -8.18 -80.53
N LEU A 23 12.96 -6.97 -80.84
CA LEU A 23 12.93 -5.86 -79.88
C LEU A 23 12.08 -6.22 -78.66
N GLY A 24 10.90 -6.81 -78.87
CA GLY A 24 10.03 -7.29 -77.81
C GLY A 24 10.71 -8.36 -76.94
N LEU A 25 11.38 -9.34 -77.56
CA LEU A 25 12.16 -10.37 -76.86
C LEU A 25 13.27 -9.74 -76.01
N VAL A 26 14.04 -8.80 -76.57
CA VAL A 26 15.12 -8.11 -75.85
C VAL A 26 14.56 -7.35 -74.64
N VAL A 27 13.48 -6.59 -74.82
CA VAL A 27 12.83 -5.87 -73.71
C VAL A 27 12.36 -6.84 -72.61
N LEU A 28 11.76 -7.97 -73.00
CA LEU A 28 11.26 -8.98 -72.06
C LEU A 28 12.41 -9.68 -71.31
N THR A 29 13.53 -9.96 -71.99
CA THR A 29 14.74 -10.51 -71.35
C THR A 29 15.37 -9.53 -70.36
N LEU A 30 15.44 -8.24 -70.68
CA LEU A 30 15.97 -7.21 -69.79
C LEU A 30 15.05 -6.98 -68.58
N TRP A 31 13.73 -6.97 -68.80
CA TRP A 31 12.77 -6.79 -67.71
C TRP A 31 12.76 -7.98 -66.75
N SER A 32 12.84 -9.20 -67.27
CA SER A 32 12.92 -10.43 -66.45
C SER A 32 14.29 -10.65 -65.79
N ALA A 33 15.33 -9.92 -66.20
CA ALA A 33 16.66 -10.02 -65.61
C ALA A 33 16.84 -9.13 -64.36
N VAL A 34 15.94 -8.18 -64.12
CA VAL A 34 16.04 -7.25 -62.99
C VAL A 34 15.12 -7.72 -61.87
N GLU A 35 15.71 -8.09 -60.73
CA GLU A 35 14.99 -8.43 -59.51
C GLU A 35 15.29 -7.37 -58.45
N ILE A 36 14.23 -6.86 -57.82
CA ILE A 36 14.35 -5.89 -56.73
C ILE A 36 14.13 -6.64 -55.41
N VAL A 37 15.05 -6.45 -54.47
CA VAL A 37 15.02 -7.05 -53.13
C VAL A 37 14.79 -5.95 -52.11
N ASP A 38 13.79 -6.10 -51.24
CA ASP A 38 13.49 -5.12 -50.21
C ASP A 38 14.57 -5.09 -49.11
N ALA A 39 14.68 -3.96 -48.40
CA ALA A 39 15.67 -3.75 -47.33
C ALA A 39 15.59 -4.76 -46.17
N TYR A 40 14.41 -5.34 -45.93
CA TYR A 40 14.13 -6.24 -44.81
C TYR A 40 14.22 -7.72 -45.18
N GLU A 41 14.45 -8.06 -46.45
CA GLU A 41 14.51 -9.44 -46.90
C GLU A 41 15.83 -9.76 -47.61
N LYS A 42 16.17 -11.04 -47.66
CA LYS A 42 17.21 -11.59 -48.54
C LYS A 42 16.60 -12.66 -49.42
N LYS A 43 17.04 -12.74 -50.67
CA LYS A 43 16.56 -13.78 -51.60
C LYS A 43 17.65 -14.79 -51.90
N ALA A 44 17.38 -16.09 -51.72
CA ALA A 44 18.28 -17.15 -52.18
C ALA A 44 18.05 -17.39 -53.67
N LEU A 45 19.11 -17.28 -54.48
CA LEU A 45 19.07 -17.47 -55.93
C LEU A 45 19.52 -18.88 -56.29
N THR A 46 18.65 -19.60 -57.00
CA THR A 46 19.00 -20.85 -57.68
C THR A 46 18.93 -20.69 -59.20
N VAL A 47 19.88 -21.30 -59.91
CA VAL A 47 19.95 -21.28 -61.38
C VAL A 47 20.09 -22.71 -61.85
N PHE A 48 19.16 -23.18 -62.70
CA PHE A 48 19.10 -24.60 -63.11
C PHE A 48 19.10 -25.60 -61.93
N GLY A 49 18.66 -25.18 -60.75
CA GLY A 49 18.66 -26.00 -59.53
C GLY A 49 19.95 -25.93 -58.70
N GLU A 50 21.00 -25.27 -59.17
CA GLU A 50 22.22 -25.01 -58.38
C GLU A 50 22.07 -23.74 -57.56
N TYR A 51 22.47 -23.77 -56.29
CA TYR A 51 22.53 -22.59 -55.44
C TYR A 51 23.68 -21.68 -55.88
N ARG A 52 23.35 -20.46 -56.32
CA ARG A 52 24.34 -19.50 -56.82
C ARG A 52 24.78 -18.49 -55.76
N GLY A 53 23.88 -18.09 -54.86
CA GLY A 53 24.18 -17.10 -53.83
C GLY A 53 22.94 -16.46 -53.20
N LEU A 54 23.19 -15.51 -52.31
CA LEU A 54 22.17 -14.63 -51.71
C LEU A 54 22.17 -13.29 -52.45
N LEU A 55 20.97 -12.79 -52.72
CA LEU A 55 20.75 -11.44 -53.23
C LEU A 55 20.61 -10.48 -52.05
N GLU A 56 21.43 -9.44 -52.06
CA GLU A 56 21.40 -8.37 -51.06
C GLU A 56 20.30 -7.35 -51.40
N PRO A 57 19.84 -6.55 -50.42
CA PRO A 57 18.86 -5.50 -50.68
C PRO A 57 19.28 -4.54 -51.80
N GLY A 58 18.33 -4.23 -52.69
CA GLY A 58 18.56 -3.39 -53.85
C GLY A 58 18.32 -4.10 -55.18
N ILE A 59 18.92 -3.53 -56.23
CA ILE A 59 18.73 -3.99 -57.62
C ILE A 59 19.75 -5.08 -57.91
N ASN A 60 19.26 -6.29 -58.20
CA ASN A 60 20.08 -7.43 -58.55
C ASN A 60 19.79 -7.89 -59.98
N PHE A 61 20.85 -8.28 -60.70
CA PHE A 61 20.73 -8.82 -62.06
C PHE A 61 20.82 -10.34 -62.03
N ILE A 62 19.77 -10.99 -62.53
CA ILE A 62 19.62 -12.44 -62.50
C ILE A 62 19.48 -12.95 -63.94
N PRO A 63 20.07 -14.11 -64.29
CA PRO A 63 19.84 -14.71 -65.61
C PRO A 63 18.35 -14.98 -65.85
N PRO A 64 17.73 -14.39 -66.88
CA PRO A 64 16.30 -14.53 -67.12
C PRO A 64 15.92 -15.97 -67.51
N PHE A 65 14.67 -16.35 -67.24
CA PHE A 65 14.04 -17.65 -67.55
C PHE A 65 14.53 -18.89 -66.79
N VAL A 66 15.75 -18.89 -66.25
CA VAL A 66 16.38 -20.09 -65.66
C VAL A 66 16.62 -19.98 -64.15
N SER A 67 16.27 -18.82 -63.58
CA SER A 67 16.43 -18.51 -62.16
C SER A 67 15.15 -18.70 -61.36
N ARG A 68 15.30 -19.11 -60.10
CA ARG A 68 14.26 -19.04 -59.07
C ARG A 68 14.82 -18.35 -57.83
N THR A 69 13.99 -17.55 -57.18
CA THR A 69 14.33 -16.79 -55.98
C THR A 69 13.41 -17.17 -54.83
N TYR A 70 13.98 -17.36 -53.64
CA TYR A 70 13.25 -17.68 -52.41
C TYR A 70 13.46 -16.58 -51.38
N THR A 71 12.38 -16.00 -50.89
CA THR A 71 12.40 -14.82 -49.99
C THR A 71 12.52 -15.23 -48.53
N PHE A 72 13.45 -14.61 -47.81
CA PHE A 72 13.62 -14.76 -46.37
C PHE A 72 13.55 -13.39 -45.70
N ASP A 73 12.53 -13.19 -44.86
CA ASP A 73 12.39 -11.97 -44.06
C ASP A 73 13.37 -12.02 -42.87
N MET A 74 14.22 -11.01 -42.78
CA MET A 74 15.26 -10.88 -41.75
C MET A 74 14.73 -10.21 -40.47
N ARG A 75 13.45 -9.81 -40.43
CA ARG A 75 12.80 -9.26 -39.24
C ARG A 75 12.35 -10.38 -38.30
N THR A 76 11.98 -9.97 -37.09
CA THR A 76 11.31 -10.85 -36.14
C THR A 76 9.97 -11.28 -36.69
N GLN A 77 9.75 -12.59 -36.74
CA GLN A 77 8.52 -13.22 -37.17
C GLN A 77 7.95 -14.04 -36.02
N THR A 78 6.63 -14.06 -35.94
CA THR A 78 5.88 -14.80 -34.93
C THR A 78 5.42 -16.12 -35.51
N ILE A 79 5.74 -17.23 -34.83
CA ILE A 79 5.28 -18.57 -35.19
C ILE A 79 4.38 -19.10 -34.07
N ASP A 80 3.14 -19.42 -34.43
CA ASP A 80 2.20 -20.05 -33.51
C ASP A 80 2.50 -21.55 -33.37
N VAL A 81 2.60 -22.00 -32.13
CA VAL A 81 2.73 -23.41 -31.78
C VAL A 81 1.31 -23.92 -31.49
N PRO A 82 0.80 -24.88 -32.28
CA PRO A 82 -0.55 -25.39 -32.08
C PRO A 82 -0.67 -26.07 -30.72
N ARG A 83 -1.87 -26.01 -30.12
CA ARG A 83 -2.16 -26.60 -28.81
C ARG A 83 -1.74 -28.07 -28.75
N GLN A 84 -0.97 -28.41 -27.73
CA GLN A 84 -0.49 -29.77 -27.46
C GLN A 84 -1.09 -30.31 -26.16
N GLU A 85 -1.38 -31.61 -26.16
CA GLU A 85 -1.69 -32.36 -24.96
C GLU A 85 -0.41 -33.01 -24.41
N ALA A 86 -0.17 -32.82 -23.12
CA ALA A 86 0.95 -33.38 -22.38
C ALA A 86 0.48 -33.86 -21.01
N ILE A 87 1.25 -34.74 -20.39
CA ILE A 87 1.02 -35.21 -19.02
C ILE A 87 2.20 -34.71 -18.20
N THR A 88 1.93 -33.98 -17.12
CA THR A 88 2.94 -33.50 -16.17
C THR A 88 3.56 -34.64 -15.37
N ARG A 89 4.65 -34.35 -14.63
CA ARG A 89 5.36 -35.32 -13.80
C ARG A 89 4.49 -35.99 -12.73
N ASP A 90 3.47 -35.28 -12.25
CA ASP A 90 2.48 -35.75 -11.27
C ASP A 90 1.27 -36.46 -11.92
N ASN A 91 1.40 -36.85 -13.19
CA ASN A 91 0.37 -37.57 -13.95
C ASN A 91 -0.92 -36.76 -14.17
N SER A 92 -0.82 -35.43 -14.26
CA SER A 92 -1.95 -34.57 -14.57
C SER A 92 -1.99 -34.23 -16.07
N PRO A 93 -3.09 -34.51 -16.79
CA PRO A 93 -3.22 -34.11 -18.19
C PRO A 93 -3.40 -32.59 -18.30
N VAL A 94 -2.54 -31.95 -19.10
CA VAL A 94 -2.56 -30.51 -19.39
C VAL A 94 -2.55 -30.26 -20.88
N THR A 95 -3.16 -29.14 -21.28
CA THR A 95 -3.11 -28.64 -22.64
C THR A 95 -2.44 -27.27 -22.66
N ALA A 96 -1.49 -27.07 -23.56
CA ALA A 96 -0.75 -25.83 -23.65
C ALA A 96 -0.50 -25.41 -25.09
N ASP A 97 -0.48 -24.10 -25.31
CA ASP A 97 -0.10 -23.47 -26.56
C ASP A 97 0.91 -22.34 -26.30
N ALA A 98 1.75 -22.07 -27.31
CA ALA A 98 2.85 -21.12 -27.18
C ALA A 98 3.05 -20.36 -28.48
N VAL A 99 3.78 -19.26 -28.37
CA VAL A 99 4.20 -18.42 -29.48
C VAL A 99 5.71 -18.28 -29.45
N VAL A 100 6.36 -18.52 -30.59
CA VAL A 100 7.82 -18.41 -30.72
C VAL A 100 8.13 -17.23 -31.62
N TYR A 101 8.96 -16.32 -31.12
CA TYR A 101 9.50 -15.21 -31.89
C TYR A 101 10.86 -15.61 -32.45
N ILE A 102 10.96 -15.65 -33.78
CA ILE A 102 12.19 -16.04 -34.47
C ILE A 102 12.70 -14.91 -35.36
N ARG A 103 14.01 -14.85 -35.57
CA ARG A 103 14.63 -14.01 -36.58
C ARG A 103 15.60 -14.84 -37.42
N VAL A 104 15.48 -14.75 -38.74
CA VAL A 104 16.45 -15.37 -39.64
C VAL A 104 17.75 -14.55 -39.59
N MET A 105 18.84 -15.16 -39.14
CA MET A 105 20.16 -14.53 -39.09
C MET A 105 20.97 -14.82 -40.35
N ASP A 106 20.81 -16.02 -40.91
CA ASP A 106 21.51 -16.48 -42.11
C ASP A 106 20.54 -17.15 -43.09
N ALA A 107 20.14 -16.40 -44.11
CA ALA A 107 19.24 -16.88 -45.16
C ALA A 107 19.82 -18.02 -46.01
N ARG A 108 21.16 -18.18 -46.06
CA ARG A 108 21.77 -19.28 -46.80
C ARG A 108 21.56 -20.59 -46.06
N ARG A 109 21.86 -20.62 -44.75
CA ARG A 109 21.63 -21.80 -43.91
C ARG A 109 20.15 -22.16 -43.85
N ALA A 110 19.28 -21.15 -43.73
CA ALA A 110 17.83 -21.36 -43.72
C ALA A 110 17.27 -21.94 -45.04
N PHE A 111 17.97 -21.77 -46.16
CA PHE A 111 17.58 -22.34 -47.46
C PHE A 111 18.16 -23.75 -47.71
N LEU A 112 19.38 -24.01 -47.22
CA LEU A 112 20.10 -25.25 -47.53
C LEU A 112 19.91 -26.35 -46.47
N GLU A 113 19.77 -25.97 -45.20
CA GLU A 113 19.75 -26.92 -44.09
C GLU A 113 18.32 -27.38 -43.73
N VAL A 114 17.30 -26.61 -44.09
CA VAL A 114 15.89 -26.91 -43.75
C VAL A 114 14.94 -26.56 -44.89
N ASP A 115 13.96 -27.43 -45.14
CA ASP A 115 12.94 -27.25 -46.20
C ASP A 115 12.01 -26.05 -45.89
N ASP A 116 11.34 -26.10 -44.75
CA ASP A 116 10.51 -25.01 -44.22
C ASP A 116 10.88 -24.78 -42.76
N TYR A 117 11.69 -23.74 -42.53
CA TYR A 117 12.15 -23.37 -41.19
C TYR A 117 10.99 -23.03 -40.25
N LYS A 118 9.88 -22.45 -40.73
CA LYS A 118 8.74 -22.08 -39.89
C LYS A 118 8.04 -23.32 -39.36
N ARG A 119 7.81 -24.29 -40.25
CA ARG A 119 7.21 -25.58 -39.89
C ARG A 119 8.14 -26.42 -39.02
N ALA A 120 9.43 -26.45 -39.33
CA ALA A 120 10.43 -27.17 -38.55
C ALA A 120 10.52 -26.63 -37.12
N VAL A 121 10.63 -25.30 -36.95
CA VAL A 121 10.61 -24.63 -35.64
C VAL A 121 9.31 -24.91 -34.91
N SER A 122 8.14 -24.82 -35.56
CA SER A 122 6.85 -25.11 -34.91
C SER A 122 6.78 -26.56 -34.41
N ASN A 123 7.23 -27.53 -35.22
CA ASN A 123 7.22 -28.95 -34.82
C ASN A 123 8.22 -29.24 -33.67
N LEU A 124 9.40 -28.62 -33.72
CA LEU A 124 10.37 -28.72 -32.65
C LEU A 124 9.83 -28.10 -31.37
N ALA A 125 9.25 -26.90 -31.44
CA ALA A 125 8.60 -26.22 -30.31
C ALA A 125 7.46 -27.05 -29.72
N GLN A 126 6.65 -27.74 -30.52
CA GLN A 126 5.62 -28.68 -30.01
C GLN A 126 6.24 -29.82 -29.21
N THR A 127 7.38 -30.34 -29.67
CA THR A 127 8.06 -31.48 -29.03
C THR A 127 8.74 -31.05 -27.73
N THR A 128 9.45 -29.92 -27.75
CA THR A 128 10.05 -29.28 -26.59
C THR A 128 9.01 -28.86 -25.56
N LEU A 129 7.89 -28.25 -25.98
CA LEU A 129 6.78 -27.90 -25.09
C LEU A 129 6.25 -29.13 -24.36
N ARG A 130 6.05 -30.24 -25.07
CA ARG A 130 5.60 -31.51 -24.46
C ARG A 130 6.63 -32.06 -23.47
N ALA A 131 7.92 -32.02 -23.80
CA ALA A 131 8.99 -32.52 -22.93
C ALA A 131 9.11 -31.69 -21.65
N VAL A 132 9.22 -30.36 -21.77
CA VAL A 132 9.35 -29.45 -20.62
C VAL A 132 8.13 -29.54 -19.70
N LEU A 133 6.91 -29.61 -20.23
CA LEU A 133 5.71 -29.80 -19.41
C LEU A 133 5.70 -31.17 -18.72
N GLY A 134 6.24 -32.21 -19.35
CA GLY A 134 6.35 -33.55 -18.76
C GLY A 134 7.32 -33.64 -17.59
N ASP A 135 8.37 -32.81 -17.59
CA ASP A 135 9.37 -32.78 -16.51
C ASP A 135 8.95 -31.95 -15.29
N MET A 136 7.86 -31.19 -15.40
CA MET A 136 7.35 -30.27 -14.37
C MET A 136 6.08 -30.82 -13.70
N GLU A 137 5.85 -30.44 -12.45
CA GLU A 137 4.59 -30.71 -11.74
C GLU A 137 3.50 -29.72 -12.17
N LEU A 138 2.24 -30.09 -12.00
CA LEU A 138 1.10 -29.27 -12.41
C LEU A 138 1.19 -27.85 -11.83
N ASP A 139 1.48 -27.72 -10.53
CA ASP A 139 1.59 -26.43 -9.87
C ASP A 139 2.71 -25.56 -10.45
N ASP A 140 3.88 -26.16 -10.73
CA ASP A 140 5.00 -25.49 -11.38
C ASP A 140 4.62 -24.97 -12.78
N THR A 141 3.83 -25.75 -13.54
CA THR A 141 3.40 -25.34 -14.88
C THR A 141 2.44 -24.12 -14.86
N LEU A 142 1.73 -23.91 -13.75
CA LEU A 142 0.80 -22.80 -13.57
C LEU A 142 1.50 -21.55 -13.01
N ASN A 143 2.46 -21.73 -12.09
CA ASN A 143 3.08 -20.65 -11.34
C ASN A 143 4.40 -20.15 -11.96
N LYS A 144 5.19 -21.02 -12.62
CA LYS A 144 6.57 -20.72 -13.05
C LYS A 144 6.71 -20.47 -14.56
N ARG A 145 5.86 -19.61 -15.12
CA ARG A 145 5.85 -19.31 -16.58
C ARG A 145 7.20 -18.85 -17.13
N GLN A 146 7.92 -17.99 -16.39
CA GLN A 146 9.22 -17.49 -16.82
C GLN A 146 10.27 -18.60 -16.94
N GLU A 147 10.23 -19.58 -16.04
CA GLU A 147 11.14 -20.72 -16.06
C GLU A 147 10.84 -21.63 -17.27
N ILE A 148 9.56 -21.87 -17.56
CA ILE A 148 9.12 -22.62 -18.74
C ILE A 148 9.61 -21.94 -20.02
N ASN A 149 9.36 -20.65 -20.17
CA ASN A 149 9.80 -19.87 -21.32
C ASN A 149 11.32 -19.93 -21.51
N ALA A 150 12.10 -19.83 -20.42
CA ALA A 150 13.56 -19.90 -20.46
C ALA A 150 14.08 -21.29 -20.85
N ARG A 151 13.48 -22.37 -20.30
CA ARG A 151 13.83 -23.75 -20.65
C ARG A 151 13.53 -24.06 -22.11
N ILE A 152 12.31 -23.74 -22.57
CA ILE A 152 11.91 -23.96 -23.96
C ILE A 152 12.83 -23.18 -24.91
N ARG A 153 13.10 -21.90 -24.64
CA ARG A 153 14.03 -21.10 -25.46
C ARG A 153 15.40 -21.77 -25.56
N LYS A 154 15.95 -22.22 -24.43
CA LYS A 154 17.27 -22.85 -24.38
C LYS A 154 17.32 -24.14 -25.20
N GLU A 155 16.30 -24.99 -25.12
CA GLU A 155 16.24 -26.24 -25.89
C GLU A 155 15.98 -26.02 -27.38
N LEU A 156 15.33 -24.92 -27.76
CA LEU A 156 15.12 -24.56 -29.15
C LEU A 156 16.35 -23.90 -29.80
N ASP A 157 17.16 -23.17 -29.04
CA ASP A 157 18.28 -22.37 -29.58
C ASP A 157 19.32 -23.22 -30.30
N GLU A 158 19.76 -24.32 -29.68
CA GLU A 158 20.82 -25.21 -30.20
C GLU A 158 20.52 -25.78 -31.60
N PRO A 159 19.38 -26.45 -31.86
CA PRO A 159 19.04 -26.95 -33.20
C PRO A 159 18.62 -25.85 -34.18
N THR A 160 18.05 -24.74 -33.72
CA THR A 160 17.61 -23.66 -34.64
C THR A 160 18.76 -22.82 -35.16
N ASP A 161 19.84 -22.69 -34.39
CA ASP A 161 21.07 -22.03 -34.80
C ASP A 161 21.74 -22.75 -35.98
N GLU A 162 21.65 -24.08 -36.07
CA GLU A 162 22.13 -24.85 -37.23
C GLU A 162 21.41 -24.46 -38.52
N TRP A 163 20.09 -24.19 -38.43
CA TRP A 163 19.28 -23.71 -39.55
C TRP A 163 19.47 -22.22 -39.86
N GLY A 164 20.29 -21.50 -39.09
CA GLY A 164 20.50 -20.06 -39.27
C GLY A 164 19.33 -19.20 -38.79
N VAL A 165 18.47 -19.74 -37.92
CA VAL A 165 17.32 -19.06 -37.33
C VAL A 165 17.56 -18.92 -35.84
N ARG A 166 17.48 -17.69 -35.32
CA ARG A 166 17.60 -17.42 -33.89
C ARG A 166 16.22 -17.32 -33.25
N VAL A 167 16.05 -17.97 -32.10
CA VAL A 167 14.87 -17.79 -31.25
C VAL A 167 15.10 -16.60 -30.32
N GLU A 168 14.31 -15.54 -30.46
CA GLU A 168 14.44 -14.34 -29.60
C GLU A 168 13.73 -14.54 -28.26
N SER A 169 12.50 -15.03 -28.31
CA SER A 169 11.69 -15.31 -27.12
C SER A 169 10.65 -16.38 -27.42
N VAL A 170 10.23 -17.04 -26.35
CA VAL A 170 9.13 -18.01 -26.35
C VAL A 170 8.15 -17.56 -25.28
N GLU A 171 6.88 -17.47 -25.64
CA GLU A 171 5.81 -17.08 -24.73
C GLU A 171 4.75 -18.18 -24.70
N VAL A 172 4.63 -18.88 -23.58
CA VAL A 172 3.52 -19.81 -23.33
C VAL A 172 2.25 -19.00 -23.05
N ARG A 173 1.20 -19.21 -23.84
CA ARG A 173 -0.05 -18.43 -23.74
C ARG A 173 -0.86 -18.87 -22.53
N GLU A 174 -1.23 -20.14 -22.51
CA GLU A 174 -2.04 -20.73 -21.45
C GLU A 174 -1.65 -22.18 -21.21
N VAL A 175 -1.67 -22.60 -19.95
CA VAL A 175 -1.57 -24.01 -19.55
C VAL A 175 -2.86 -24.36 -18.83
N ASN A 176 -3.69 -25.17 -19.48
CA ASN A 176 -5.00 -25.58 -18.98
C ASN A 176 -4.97 -27.04 -18.56
N PRO A 177 -5.19 -27.36 -17.27
CA PRO A 177 -5.44 -28.73 -16.83
C PRO A 177 -6.73 -29.28 -17.45
N SER A 178 -6.89 -30.60 -17.44
CA SER A 178 -8.17 -31.21 -17.82
C SER A 178 -9.31 -30.73 -16.90
N LYS A 179 -10.54 -30.78 -17.40
CA LYS A 179 -11.72 -30.29 -16.67
C LYS A 179 -11.96 -31.01 -15.34
N ASP A 180 -11.57 -32.27 -15.25
CA ASP A 180 -11.73 -33.06 -14.02
C ASP A 180 -10.72 -32.62 -12.96
N VAL A 181 -9.45 -32.41 -13.35
CA VAL A 181 -8.39 -31.92 -12.46
C VAL A 181 -8.70 -30.49 -12.00
N GLN A 182 -9.11 -29.62 -12.92
CA GLN A 182 -9.50 -28.24 -12.61
C GLN A 182 -10.62 -28.20 -11.56
N GLN A 183 -11.67 -29.00 -11.73
CA GLN A 183 -12.77 -29.09 -10.75
C GLN A 183 -12.31 -29.62 -9.39
N ALA A 184 -11.44 -30.64 -9.37
CA ALA A 184 -10.89 -31.17 -8.12
C ALA A 184 -10.05 -30.13 -7.38
N MET A 185 -9.21 -29.37 -8.11
CA MET A 185 -8.42 -28.27 -7.54
C MET A 185 -9.29 -27.12 -7.03
N GLU A 186 -10.35 -26.75 -7.75
CA GLU A 186 -11.30 -25.72 -7.30
C GLU A 186 -12.03 -26.16 -6.02
N GLN A 187 -12.46 -27.43 -5.93
CA GLN A 187 -13.07 -27.99 -4.73
C GLN A 187 -12.08 -28.02 -3.56
N GLN A 188 -10.84 -28.47 -3.78
CA GLN A 188 -9.80 -28.50 -2.76
C GLN A 188 -9.43 -27.09 -2.28
N THR A 189 -9.24 -26.16 -3.21
CA THR A 189 -8.89 -24.75 -2.91
C THR A 189 -10.02 -24.05 -2.19
N SER A 190 -11.28 -24.27 -2.59
CA SER A 190 -12.43 -23.69 -1.90
C SER A 190 -12.59 -24.25 -0.48
N ALA A 191 -12.34 -25.55 -0.28
CA ALA A 191 -12.35 -26.18 1.04
C ALA A 191 -11.24 -25.62 1.94
N GLU A 192 -10.02 -25.48 1.42
CA GLU A 192 -8.88 -24.91 2.14
C GLU A 192 -9.10 -23.43 2.47
N ARG A 193 -9.60 -22.64 1.51
CA ARG A 193 -9.99 -21.23 1.74
C ARG A 193 -11.07 -21.12 2.81
N ARG A 194 -12.10 -21.97 2.77
CA ARG A 194 -13.16 -21.99 3.80
C ARG A 194 -12.59 -22.36 5.16
N ARG A 195 -11.69 -23.35 5.23
CA ARG A 195 -11.00 -23.72 6.47
C ARG A 195 -10.20 -22.55 7.05
N ARG A 196 -9.41 -21.87 6.21
CA ARG A 196 -8.62 -20.71 6.62
C ARG A 196 -9.51 -19.56 7.08
N ALA A 197 -10.61 -19.29 6.36
CA ALA A 197 -11.58 -18.28 6.75
C ALA A 197 -12.20 -18.58 8.14
N MET A 198 -12.63 -19.83 8.38
CA MET A 198 -13.17 -20.23 9.70
C MET A 198 -12.15 -20.09 10.83
N ILE A 199 -10.88 -20.41 10.59
CA ILE A 199 -9.82 -20.25 11.60
C ILE A 199 -9.62 -18.76 11.90
N LEU A 200 -9.54 -17.93 10.85
CA LEU A 200 -9.33 -16.49 10.99
C LEU A 200 -10.52 -15.80 11.66
N GLU A 201 -11.74 -16.21 11.36
CA GLU A 201 -12.96 -15.74 12.02
C GLU A 201 -12.99 -16.12 13.51
N ALA A 202 -12.69 -17.38 13.84
CA ALA A 202 -12.61 -17.82 15.24
C ALA A 202 -11.47 -17.11 16.02
N GLN A 203 -10.35 -16.83 15.36
CA GLN A 203 -9.27 -16.02 15.95
C GLN A 203 -9.70 -14.57 16.16
N GLY A 204 -10.43 -13.98 15.21
CA GLY A 204 -11.01 -12.65 15.31
C GLY A 204 -12.03 -12.54 16.45
N GLU A 205 -12.96 -13.49 16.57
CA GLU A 205 -13.93 -13.55 17.66
C GLU A 205 -13.25 -13.65 19.03
N ARG A 206 -12.25 -14.53 19.15
CA ARG A 206 -11.47 -14.68 20.39
C ARG A 206 -10.75 -13.38 20.75
N ARG A 207 -10.10 -12.74 19.78
CA ARG A 207 -9.36 -11.50 19.99
C ARG A 207 -10.31 -10.38 20.41
N SER A 208 -11.43 -10.21 19.70
CA SER A 208 -12.46 -9.22 20.02
C SER A 208 -13.05 -9.43 21.42
N ALA A 209 -13.32 -10.68 21.83
CA ALA A 209 -13.81 -10.97 23.17
C ALA A 209 -12.80 -10.62 24.28
N ILE A 210 -11.50 -10.83 24.03
CA ILE A 210 -10.43 -10.47 24.97
C ILE A 210 -10.31 -8.94 25.07
N GLU A 211 -10.26 -8.24 23.94
CA GLU A 211 -10.17 -6.79 23.87
C GLU A 211 -11.38 -6.13 24.56
N GLN A 212 -12.60 -6.66 24.34
CA GLN A 212 -13.80 -6.18 25.02
C GLN A 212 -13.73 -6.40 26.54
N ALA A 213 -13.31 -7.59 27.00
CA ALA A 213 -13.17 -7.86 28.43
C ALA A 213 -12.10 -6.98 29.10
N GLN A 214 -11.02 -6.66 28.39
CA GLN A 214 -9.99 -5.72 28.84
C GLN A 214 -10.54 -4.30 28.90
N GLY A 215 -11.28 -3.85 27.88
CA GLY A 215 -11.96 -2.55 27.86
C GLY A 215 -12.96 -2.41 29.02
N ASP A 216 -13.77 -3.43 29.28
CA ASP A 216 -14.73 -3.45 30.39
C ASP A 216 -14.01 -3.39 31.75
N LYS A 217 -12.93 -4.16 31.92
CA LYS A 217 -12.09 -4.11 33.14
C LYS A 217 -11.54 -2.70 33.35
N GLN A 218 -10.95 -2.10 32.31
CA GLN A 218 -10.36 -0.77 32.37
C GLN A 218 -11.43 0.29 32.68
N SER A 219 -12.58 0.23 32.01
CA SER A 219 -13.71 1.14 32.25
C SER A 219 -14.22 1.05 33.70
N ASN A 220 -14.33 -0.16 34.25
CA ASN A 220 -14.75 -0.34 35.64
C ASN A 220 -13.74 0.20 36.65
N ILE A 221 -12.42 0.05 36.38
CA ILE A 221 -11.36 0.62 37.22
C ILE A 221 -11.44 2.15 37.19
N ILE A 222 -11.52 2.75 36.01
CA ILE A 222 -11.62 4.21 35.83
C ILE A 222 -12.88 4.74 36.54
N ARG A 223 -14.03 4.06 36.41
CA ARG A 223 -15.25 4.45 37.10
C ARG A 223 -15.12 4.38 38.62
N ALA A 224 -14.53 3.30 39.15
CA ALA A 224 -14.31 3.15 40.59
C ALA A 224 -13.33 4.20 41.14
N GLN A 225 -12.28 4.55 40.37
CA GLN A 225 -11.35 5.62 40.71
C GLN A 225 -12.07 6.98 40.70
N GLY A 226 -12.87 7.27 39.68
CA GLY A 226 -13.68 8.49 39.59
C GLY A 226 -14.69 8.61 40.73
N GLU A 227 -15.40 7.53 41.10
CA GLU A 227 -16.31 7.52 42.25
C GLU A 227 -15.58 7.76 43.58
N LYS A 228 -14.42 7.12 43.79
CA LYS A 228 -13.58 7.35 44.96
C LYS A 228 -13.14 8.82 45.04
N GLN A 229 -12.67 9.38 43.93
CA GLN A 229 -12.21 10.76 43.87
C GLN A 229 -13.35 11.74 44.11
N SER A 230 -14.52 11.50 43.50
CA SER A 230 -15.74 12.28 43.75
C SER A 230 -16.14 12.25 45.23
N GLN A 231 -16.11 11.09 45.90
CA GLN A 231 -16.44 10.99 47.32
C GLN A 231 -15.44 11.73 48.21
N ILE A 232 -14.15 11.70 47.86
CA ILE A 232 -13.11 12.45 48.58
C ILE A 232 -13.36 13.96 48.43
N LEU A 233 -13.59 14.43 47.21
CA LEU A 233 -13.86 15.85 46.93
C LEU A 233 -15.14 16.32 47.63
N GLU A 234 -16.20 15.50 47.65
CA GLU A 234 -17.44 15.81 48.36
C GLU A 234 -17.21 15.89 49.88
N ALA A 235 -16.49 14.93 50.46
CA ALA A 235 -16.16 14.93 51.89
C ALA A 235 -15.26 16.11 52.29
N GLN A 236 -14.30 16.49 51.42
CA GLN A 236 -13.48 17.69 51.60
C GLN A 236 -14.34 18.95 51.52
N GLY A 237 -15.22 19.05 50.53
CA GLY A 237 -16.18 20.16 50.41
C GLY A 237 -17.07 20.30 51.64
N ASP A 238 -17.58 19.19 52.19
CA ASP A 238 -18.37 19.17 53.42
C ASP A 238 -17.57 19.60 54.65
N ALA A 239 -16.32 19.12 54.79
CA ALA A 239 -15.42 19.52 55.87
C ALA A 239 -15.12 21.01 55.81
N ILE A 240 -14.73 21.52 54.64
CA ILE A 240 -14.49 22.95 54.40
C ILE A 240 -15.75 23.75 54.72
N SER A 241 -16.92 23.34 54.24
CA SER A 241 -18.18 24.03 54.51
C SER A 241 -18.53 24.06 56.00
N THR A 242 -18.18 23.02 56.76
CA THR A 242 -18.39 22.94 58.21
C THR A 242 -17.45 23.90 58.95
N VAL A 243 -16.17 23.93 58.58
CA VAL A 243 -15.21 24.88 59.17
C VAL A 243 -15.59 26.32 58.83
N LEU A 244 -16.00 26.60 57.59
CA LEU A 244 -16.47 27.93 57.20
C LEU A 244 -17.68 28.39 58.02
N ARG A 245 -18.64 27.49 58.29
CA ARG A 245 -19.78 27.79 59.16
C ARG A 245 -19.34 28.04 60.61
N ALA A 246 -18.40 27.25 61.14
CA ALA A 246 -17.87 27.44 62.48
C ALA A 246 -17.11 28.77 62.62
N LYS A 247 -16.19 29.09 61.70
CA LYS A 247 -15.47 30.38 61.65
C LYS A 247 -16.42 31.56 61.48
N SER A 248 -17.46 31.41 60.65
CA SER A 248 -18.54 32.40 60.53
C SER A 248 -19.31 32.59 61.84
N ALA A 249 -19.65 31.51 62.55
CA ALA A 249 -20.32 31.59 63.85
C ALA A 249 -19.44 32.21 64.94
N GLU A 250 -18.14 31.92 64.95
CA GLU A 250 -17.16 32.53 65.85
C GLU A 250 -17.07 34.04 65.63
N SER A 251 -16.91 34.50 64.38
CA SER A 251 -16.87 35.93 64.06
C SER A 251 -18.17 36.65 64.40
N MET A 252 -19.34 36.01 64.25
CA MET A 252 -20.63 36.56 64.70
C MET A 252 -20.74 36.60 66.23
N GLY A 253 -20.18 35.61 66.93
CA GLY A 253 -20.07 35.61 68.39
C GLY A 253 -19.21 36.77 68.89
N GLU A 254 -18.05 37.00 68.26
CA GLU A 254 -17.17 38.15 68.58
C GLU A 254 -17.88 39.49 68.32
N ARG A 255 -18.58 39.62 67.18
CA ARG A 255 -19.41 40.80 66.90
C ARG A 255 -20.54 40.99 67.91
N ALA A 256 -21.25 39.93 68.31
CA ALA A 256 -22.33 40.03 69.29
C ALA A 256 -21.83 40.43 70.69
N VAL A 257 -20.64 39.98 71.09
CA VAL A 257 -19.98 40.41 72.34
C VAL A 257 -19.60 41.88 72.26
N ILE A 258 -19.11 42.35 71.12
CA ILE A 258 -18.78 43.76 70.89
C ILE A 258 -20.04 44.63 70.94
N ASP A 259 -21.10 44.25 70.22
CA ASP A 259 -22.36 45.01 70.20
C ASP A 259 -22.97 45.12 71.60
N LYS A 260 -22.99 44.01 72.35
CA LYS A 260 -23.45 44.03 73.75
C LYS A 260 -22.49 44.79 74.68
N GLY A 261 -21.20 44.80 74.37
CA GLY A 261 -20.20 45.64 75.02
C GLY A 261 -20.46 47.13 74.78
N MET A 262 -20.83 47.53 73.57
CA MET A 262 -21.16 48.91 73.23
C MET A 262 -22.50 49.35 73.83
N GLU A 263 -23.52 48.47 73.85
CA GLU A 263 -24.79 48.72 74.53
C GLU A 263 -24.63 48.85 76.06
N THR A 264 -23.74 48.05 76.66
CA THR A 264 -23.39 48.20 78.08
C THR A 264 -22.62 49.49 78.35
N LEU A 265 -21.72 49.92 77.45
CA LEU A 265 -21.09 51.24 77.54
C LEU A 265 -22.11 52.39 77.40
N GLU A 266 -23.06 52.29 76.47
CA GLU A 266 -24.12 53.29 76.28
C GLU A 266 -24.99 53.41 77.54
N SER A 267 -25.45 52.29 78.10
CA SER A 267 -26.25 52.28 79.34
C SER A 267 -25.48 52.80 80.56
N ILE A 268 -24.17 52.54 80.65
CA ILE A 268 -23.30 53.12 81.68
C ILE A 268 -23.16 54.65 81.48
N GLY A 269 -23.05 55.12 80.24
CA GLY A 269 -22.95 56.54 79.89
C GLY A 269 -24.22 57.36 80.14
N GLN A 270 -25.39 56.71 80.21
CA GLN A 270 -26.68 57.35 80.52
C GLN A 270 -26.96 57.46 82.04
N GLY A 271 -26.10 56.90 82.91
CA GLY A 271 -26.27 56.97 84.37
C GLY A 271 -25.72 58.28 84.99
N GLU A 272 -26.38 58.81 86.03
CA GLU A 272 -25.98 60.05 86.73
C GLU A 272 -24.70 59.94 87.60
N SER A 273 -23.91 58.86 87.46
CA SER A 273 -22.72 58.59 88.29
C SER A 273 -21.43 59.08 87.63
N THR A 274 -20.62 59.86 88.35
CA THR A 274 -19.30 60.35 87.88
C THR A 274 -18.15 59.34 88.04
N THR A 275 -18.41 58.15 88.57
CA THR A 275 -17.40 57.08 88.73
C THR A 275 -17.82 55.86 87.92
N PHE A 276 -17.03 55.51 86.91
CA PHE A 276 -17.28 54.38 86.01
C PHE A 276 -16.42 53.17 86.39
N VAL A 277 -17.05 52.00 86.56
CA VAL A 277 -16.36 50.71 86.74
C VAL A 277 -16.46 49.95 85.43
N LEU A 278 -15.35 49.87 84.70
CA LEU A 278 -15.29 49.16 83.43
C LEU A 278 -14.99 47.67 83.68
N PRO A 279 -15.79 46.74 83.13
CA PRO A 279 -15.47 45.32 83.11
C PRO A 279 -14.10 45.07 82.46
N GLN A 280 -13.36 44.07 82.93
CA GLN A 280 -12.04 43.76 82.37
C GLN A 280 -12.13 43.32 80.89
N GLU A 281 -13.23 42.71 80.46
CA GLU A 281 -13.48 42.33 79.06
C GLU A 281 -13.50 43.52 78.09
N LEU A 282 -13.88 44.71 78.57
CA LEU A 282 -13.83 45.94 77.78
C LEU A 282 -12.40 46.46 77.63
N SER A 283 -11.59 46.33 78.68
CA SER A 283 -10.17 46.69 78.63
C SER A 283 -9.36 45.76 77.71
N SER A 284 -9.71 44.47 77.67
CA SER A 284 -9.10 43.50 76.75
C SER A 284 -9.56 43.71 75.30
N LEU A 285 -10.83 44.07 75.07
CA LEU A 285 -11.35 44.46 73.75
C LEU A 285 -10.63 45.70 73.18
N VAL A 286 -10.52 46.77 73.98
CA VAL A 286 -9.77 47.97 73.58
C VAL A 286 -8.29 47.67 73.38
N GLY A 287 -7.72 46.72 74.13
CA GLY A 287 -6.35 46.24 73.91
C GLY A 287 -6.16 45.49 72.58
N ARG A 288 -7.07 44.58 72.23
CA ARG A 288 -7.02 43.81 70.97
C ARG A 288 -7.27 44.70 69.76
N TYR A 289 -8.30 45.55 69.81
CA TYR A 289 -8.66 46.43 68.70
C TYR A 289 -7.79 47.69 68.62
N GLY A 290 -7.32 48.20 69.76
CA GLY A 290 -6.37 49.31 69.84
C GLY A 290 -5.05 49.00 69.14
N LYS A 291 -4.63 47.74 69.11
CA LYS A 291 -3.47 47.29 68.33
C LYS A 291 -3.69 47.37 66.81
N HIS A 292 -4.93 47.23 66.35
CA HIS A 292 -5.31 47.46 64.95
C HIS A 292 -5.46 48.94 64.60
N LEU A 293 -5.97 49.75 65.53
CA LEU A 293 -6.15 51.19 65.34
C LEU A 293 -4.87 52.01 65.50
N THR A 294 -3.87 51.49 66.22
CA THR A 294 -2.54 52.13 66.38
C THR A 294 -1.52 51.69 65.35
N GLY A 295 -1.93 50.81 64.42
CA GLY A 295 -1.12 50.35 63.30
C GLY A 295 -1.95 50.33 62.03
N SER A 296 -2.34 51.51 61.54
CA SER A 296 -2.85 51.67 60.18
C SER A 296 -2.54 53.09 59.68
N ASP A 297 -1.46 53.20 58.92
CA ASP A 297 -1.44 54.15 57.81
C ASP A 297 -2.50 53.65 56.83
N VAL A 298 -3.62 54.38 56.76
CA VAL A 298 -4.71 54.11 55.83
C VAL A 298 -4.37 54.80 54.52
N ALA A 299 -4.07 54.03 53.48
CA ALA A 299 -4.39 54.45 52.12
C ALA A 299 -5.81 53.96 51.81
N VAL A 300 -6.71 54.91 51.58
CA VAL A 300 -8.11 54.67 51.20
C VAL A 300 -8.17 54.40 49.70
N GLU A 301 -8.68 53.25 49.27
CA GLU A 301 -9.43 53.15 48.00
C GLU A 301 -10.44 51.98 48.00
N ASP A 302 -11.68 52.33 47.63
CA ASP A 302 -12.85 51.54 47.23
C ASP A 302 -13.17 50.16 47.87
N GLY A 303 -14.15 50.17 48.78
CA GLY A 303 -15.46 49.62 48.44
C GLY A 303 -15.60 48.16 47.99
N THR A 304 -15.06 47.20 48.74
CA THR A 304 -15.64 45.85 48.83
C THR A 304 -15.49 45.33 50.26
N LEU A 305 -16.55 44.75 50.82
CA LEU A 305 -16.47 44.02 52.08
C LEU A 305 -15.61 42.78 51.84
N GLU A 306 -14.31 42.92 52.05
CA GLU A 306 -13.36 41.83 51.97
C GLU A 306 -13.69 40.84 53.10
N SER A 307 -14.11 39.63 52.71
CA SER A 307 -14.09 38.50 53.60
C SER A 307 -12.66 38.36 54.09
N LEU A 308 -12.46 38.42 55.42
CA LEU A 308 -11.17 38.20 56.05
C LEU A 308 -10.44 37.06 55.35
N GLU A 309 -9.32 37.37 54.69
CA GLU A 309 -8.47 36.36 54.07
C GLU A 309 -8.08 35.32 55.13
N PHE A 310 -8.01 34.05 54.71
CA PHE A 310 -7.55 33.00 55.59
C PHE A 310 -6.08 33.27 55.92
N ASP A 311 -5.76 33.26 57.20
CA ASP A 311 -4.40 33.26 57.73
C ASP A 311 -3.63 32.04 57.20
N GLU A 312 -2.33 32.22 56.90
CA GLU A 312 -1.47 31.23 56.24
C GLU A 312 -1.49 29.86 56.93
N GLU A 313 -1.55 29.85 58.27
CA GLU A 313 -1.68 28.63 59.09
C GLU A 313 -3.04 27.94 58.90
N THR A 314 -4.14 28.70 58.79
CA THR A 314 -5.47 28.15 58.54
C THR A 314 -5.64 27.70 57.08
N ALA A 315 -5.00 28.37 56.12
CA ALA A 315 -4.97 27.97 54.72
C ALA A 315 -4.23 26.63 54.54
N GLU A 316 -3.11 26.45 55.25
CA GLU A 316 -2.35 25.20 55.31
C GLU A 316 -3.13 24.09 56.04
N MET A 317 -3.75 24.36 57.20
CA MET A 317 -4.58 23.37 57.91
C MET A 317 -5.83 22.94 57.14
N LEU A 318 -6.41 23.82 56.32
CA LEU A 318 -7.56 23.52 55.47
C LEU A 318 -7.16 22.85 54.14
N GLY A 319 -5.86 22.72 53.85
CA GLY A 319 -5.36 22.15 52.60
C GLY A 319 -5.78 22.94 51.36
N LEU A 320 -6.04 24.25 51.50
CA LEU A 320 -6.50 25.08 50.37
C LEU A 320 -5.43 25.23 49.29
N ASN A 321 -4.15 25.21 49.68
CA ASN A 321 -3.01 25.22 48.75
C ASN A 321 -2.94 23.92 47.92
N ASP A 322 -3.30 22.77 48.51
CA ASP A 322 -3.32 21.48 47.80
C ASP A 322 -4.50 21.41 46.81
N ILE A 323 -5.61 22.09 47.09
CA ILE A 323 -6.79 22.15 46.20
C ILE A 323 -6.48 22.97 44.95
N GLU A 324 -5.73 24.06 45.06
CA GLU A 324 -5.30 24.87 43.92
C GLU A 324 -4.26 24.13 43.06
N GLU A 325 -3.38 23.33 43.69
CA GLU A 325 -2.48 22.40 42.99
C GLU A 325 -3.24 21.27 42.28
N ILE A 326 -4.26 20.68 42.92
CA ILE A 326 -5.10 19.63 42.32
C ILE A 326 -5.99 20.18 41.19
N LEU A 327 -6.53 21.39 41.32
CA LEU A 327 -7.29 22.06 40.26
C LEU A 327 -6.39 22.44 39.08
N GLY A 328 -5.17 22.92 39.35
CA GLY A 328 -4.16 23.16 38.33
C GLY A 328 -3.75 21.87 37.59
N GLN A 329 -3.62 20.75 38.31
CA GLN A 329 -3.35 19.44 37.72
C GLN A 329 -4.54 18.90 36.89
N ILE A 330 -5.79 19.17 37.28
CA ILE A 330 -6.97 18.78 36.50
C ILE A 330 -7.07 19.60 35.20
N ASP A 331 -6.70 20.88 35.19
CA ASP A 331 -6.62 21.69 33.96
C ASP A 331 -5.46 21.23 33.05
N GLU A 332 -4.33 20.78 33.62
CA GLU A 332 -3.20 20.22 32.86
C GLU A 332 -3.46 18.80 32.31
N GLU A 333 -4.29 18.00 33.01
CA GLU A 333 -4.61 16.61 32.64
C GLU A 333 -5.90 16.51 31.79
N ALA A 334 -6.73 17.57 31.76
CA ALA A 334 -7.88 17.71 30.86
C ALA A 334 -7.52 18.32 29.50
N ASP A 335 -6.31 18.85 29.34
CA ASP A 335 -5.67 19.11 28.03
C ASP A 335 -5.18 17.79 27.41
N ILE A 336 -6.09 16.81 27.30
CA ILE A 336 -5.94 15.74 26.33
C ILE A 336 -6.17 16.43 24.99
N ASP A 337 -5.06 16.74 24.31
CA ASP A 337 -4.99 17.45 23.05
C ASP A 337 -6.00 16.88 22.03
N VAL A 338 -7.20 17.47 22.01
CA VAL A 338 -8.32 17.05 21.14
C VAL A 338 -7.90 17.18 19.68
N GLU A 339 -6.96 18.08 19.39
CA GLU A 339 -6.35 18.28 18.07
C GLU A 339 -5.42 17.12 17.68
N GLU A 340 -4.72 16.51 18.64
CA GLU A 340 -3.83 15.36 18.38
C GLU A 340 -4.64 14.07 18.17
N MET A 341 -5.70 13.85 18.97
CA MET A 341 -6.64 12.74 18.77
C MET A 341 -7.50 12.87 17.51
N GLU A 342 -7.89 14.09 17.10
CA GLU A 342 -8.58 14.30 15.82
C GLU A 342 -7.66 14.01 14.63
N LYS A 343 -6.38 14.39 14.70
CA LYS A 343 -5.39 14.06 13.66
C LYS A 343 -5.13 12.57 13.58
N GLU A 344 -5.05 11.87 14.70
CA GLU A 344 -4.86 10.42 14.74
C GLU A 344 -6.11 9.68 14.21
N ALA A 345 -7.30 10.17 14.54
CA ALA A 345 -8.57 9.64 14.02
C ALA A 345 -8.79 9.95 12.52
N GLU A 346 -8.35 11.11 12.02
CA GLU A 346 -8.36 11.45 10.58
C GLU A 346 -7.35 10.63 9.79
N ALA A 347 -6.14 10.42 10.31
CA ALA A 347 -5.13 9.55 9.70
C ALA A 347 -5.62 8.10 9.55
N ILE A 348 -6.33 7.58 10.56
CA ILE A 348 -6.95 6.25 10.53
C ILE A 348 -8.12 6.19 9.53
N LYS A 349 -8.88 7.28 9.35
CA LYS A 349 -10.01 7.36 8.41
C LYS A 349 -9.58 7.52 6.94
N GLU A 350 -8.48 8.23 6.68
CA GLU A 350 -7.97 8.47 5.32
C GLU A 350 -7.12 7.31 4.78
N GLY A 351 -6.80 6.32 5.61
CA GLY A 351 -6.16 5.08 5.17
C GLY A 351 -4.68 5.23 4.81
N ASP A 352 -4.02 6.30 5.29
CA ASP A 352 -2.57 6.46 5.14
C ASP A 352 -1.86 5.67 6.25
N VAL A 353 -1.63 4.39 5.98
CA VAL A 353 -0.82 3.51 6.82
C VAL A 353 0.65 3.80 6.55
N GLY A 354 1.13 4.91 7.10
CA GLY A 354 2.48 5.43 6.91
C GLY A 354 3.22 5.63 8.23
N GLY A 355 3.53 4.55 8.94
CA GLY A 355 4.42 4.60 10.12
C GLY A 355 4.34 3.36 10.99
N ASP A 356 5.38 2.51 10.91
CA ASP A 356 5.75 1.39 11.79
C ASP A 356 4.66 0.79 12.70
N ILE A 357 3.89 -0.15 12.14
CA ILE A 357 3.32 -1.22 12.94
C ILE A 357 4.48 -2.19 13.23
N LYS A 358 5.14 -2.03 14.38
CA LYS A 358 6.00 -3.11 14.92
C LYS A 358 5.11 -4.35 15.09
N ASP A 359 5.55 -5.48 14.55
CA ASP A 359 4.86 -6.77 14.68
C ASP A 359 4.68 -7.07 16.18
N PRO A 360 3.50 -7.53 16.66
CA PRO A 360 3.25 -7.76 18.09
C PRO A 360 4.27 -8.71 18.77
N ASP A 361 5.00 -9.51 18.01
CA ASP A 361 6.10 -10.35 18.53
C ASP A 361 7.35 -9.53 18.93
N ASP A 362 7.58 -8.35 18.34
CA ASP A 362 8.72 -7.48 18.68
C ASP A 362 8.50 -6.69 19.98
N ILE A 363 7.24 -6.39 20.31
CA ILE A 363 6.86 -5.63 21.53
C ILE A 363 6.99 -6.50 22.78
N ILE A 364 6.76 -7.81 22.66
CA ILE A 364 6.90 -8.76 23.78
C ILE A 364 8.38 -8.96 24.16
N GLY A 365 9.29 -8.89 23.19
CA GLY A 365 10.74 -9.02 23.43
C GLY A 365 11.37 -7.81 24.11
N GLU A 366 10.88 -6.60 23.86
CA GLU A 366 11.33 -5.37 24.55
C GLU A 366 10.86 -5.35 26.02
N SER A 367 9.64 -5.83 26.32
CA SER A 367 9.11 -5.86 27.69
C SER A 367 9.80 -6.87 28.62
N ASP A 368 10.36 -7.96 28.09
CA ASP A 368 11.10 -8.94 28.91
C ASP A 368 12.54 -8.46 29.21
N ALA A 369 13.13 -7.61 28.36
CA ALA A 369 14.47 -7.05 28.57
C ALA A 369 14.50 -5.96 29.65
N ASP A 370 13.43 -5.17 29.77
CA ASP A 370 13.34 -4.12 30.78
C ASP A 370 13.12 -4.70 32.20
N LEU A 371 12.47 -5.86 32.33
CA LEU A 371 12.25 -6.54 33.61
C LEU A 371 13.52 -7.20 34.20
N GLU A 372 14.52 -7.52 33.38
CA GLU A 372 15.80 -8.07 33.87
C GLU A 372 16.77 -7.00 34.40
N THR A 373 16.54 -5.71 34.09
CA THR A 373 17.44 -4.62 34.52
C THR A 373 17.09 -3.97 35.87
N GLU A 374 15.92 -4.26 36.43
CA GLU A 374 15.51 -3.76 37.76
C GLU A 374 15.80 -4.73 38.93
N THR A 375 16.48 -5.86 38.69
CA THR A 375 16.77 -6.86 39.74
C THR A 375 18.25 -7.19 40.01
N GLU A 376 19.19 -6.32 39.64
CA GLU A 376 20.58 -6.35 40.17
C GLU A 376 20.90 -5.18 41.11
#